data_AF-A0A660NTB4-F1
#
_entry.id   AF-A0A660NTB4-F1
#
_cell.length_a   1.000
_cell.length_b   1.000
_cell.length_c   1.000
_cell.angle_alpha   90.00
_cell.angle_beta   90.00
_cell.angle_gamma   90.00
#
_symmetry.space_group_name_H-M   'P 1'
#
loop_
_entity.id
_entity.type
_entity.pdbx_description
1 polymer ?
#
loop_
_entity_poly.entity_id
_entity_poly.type
_entity_poly.pdbx_seq_one_letter_code
_entity_poly.pdbx_strand_id
1 'polypeptide(L)'
;KSIFALDNLWDGLGALTVLNPNCKYFFGKVTMYPSYIRRGRDMILYFLKKFFDDKENLIIPIKPLKIETPSSEFESLFNASSFKENYRILNREIRKLGFNIPPLVNAYMNLSPTMKLFGTGINNGFGDVEETGILIAVDEIFEEKRVRHIESFVNAHPEALNITSGANNLIYKEKDSNSDFDK
;
A
#
# COMPACT_ATOMS: atom_id res chain seq x y z
N LYS A 1 -4.37 -11.76 -15.84
CA LYS A 1 -5.12 -10.51 -16.15
C LYS A 1 -5.10 -9.48 -15.00
N SER A 2 -5.02 -9.89 -13.72
CA SER A 2 -5.00 -8.99 -12.55
C SER A 2 -3.68 -8.22 -12.30
N ILE A 3 -2.53 -8.71 -12.79
CA ILE A 3 -1.23 -8.02 -12.68
C ILE A 3 -1.24 -6.66 -13.39
N PHE A 4 -1.75 -6.60 -14.62
CA PHE A 4 -1.78 -5.36 -15.41
C PHE A 4 -2.67 -4.26 -14.81
N ALA A 5 -3.76 -4.63 -14.14
CA ALA A 5 -4.66 -3.66 -13.52
C ALA A 5 -3.98 -2.93 -12.34
N LEU A 6 -3.08 -3.63 -11.64
CA LEU A 6 -2.35 -3.06 -10.52
C LEU A 6 -1.19 -2.18 -11.00
N ASP A 7 -0.46 -2.62 -12.02
CA ASP A 7 0.60 -1.80 -12.62
C ASP A 7 0.02 -0.50 -13.21
N ASN A 8 -1.13 -0.56 -13.88
CA ASN A 8 -1.82 0.64 -14.40
C ASN A 8 -2.32 1.59 -13.29
N LEU A 9 -2.74 1.05 -12.14
CA LEU A 9 -3.11 1.89 -10.99
C LEU A 9 -1.90 2.70 -10.51
N TRP A 10 -0.72 2.09 -10.52
CA TRP A 10 0.53 2.75 -10.16
C TRP A 10 1.05 3.70 -11.22
N ASP A 11 0.82 3.44 -12.51
CA ASP A 11 1.10 4.42 -13.57
C ASP A 11 0.33 5.72 -13.33
N GLY A 12 -0.97 5.61 -13.01
CA GLY A 12 -1.81 6.77 -12.71
C GLY A 12 -1.41 7.50 -11.42
N LEU A 13 -1.16 6.76 -10.34
CA LEU A 13 -0.72 7.36 -9.07
C LEU A 13 0.68 7.97 -9.19
N GLY A 14 1.60 7.33 -9.92
CA GLY A 14 2.93 7.85 -10.21
C GLY A 14 2.87 9.16 -11.00
N ALA A 15 2.08 9.20 -12.07
CA ALA A 15 1.85 10.43 -12.85
C ALA A 15 1.34 11.59 -11.98
N LEU A 16 0.41 11.32 -11.04
CA LEU A 16 -0.10 12.35 -10.14
C LEU A 16 0.98 12.95 -9.24
N THR A 17 1.99 12.18 -8.82
CA THR A 17 3.10 12.72 -8.00
C THR A 17 4.02 13.64 -8.80
N VAL A 18 4.15 13.41 -10.12
CA VAL A 18 4.91 14.27 -11.02
C VAL A 18 4.14 15.56 -11.31
N LEU A 19 2.86 15.44 -11.64
CA LEU A 19 1.98 16.57 -11.96
C LEU A 19 1.65 17.42 -10.73
N ASN A 20 1.67 16.83 -9.53
CA ASN A 20 1.45 17.53 -8.26
C ASN A 20 2.63 17.31 -7.32
N PRO A 21 3.76 18.03 -7.50
CA PRO A 21 4.97 17.85 -6.70
C PRO A 21 4.78 18.11 -5.20
N ASN A 22 3.73 18.83 -4.81
CA ASN A 22 3.40 19.11 -3.41
C ASN A 22 2.55 18.00 -2.77
N CYS A 23 2.17 16.95 -3.51
CA CYS A 23 1.43 15.82 -2.98
C CYS A 23 2.33 14.99 -2.05
N LYS A 24 1.92 14.89 -0.78
CA LYS A 24 2.67 14.15 0.25
C LYS A 24 2.04 12.81 0.60
N TYR A 25 0.72 12.67 0.45
CA TYR A 25 -0.01 11.50 0.91
C TYR A 25 -1.10 11.09 -0.07
N PHE A 26 -1.26 9.78 -0.27
CA PHE A 26 -2.46 9.19 -0.83
C PHE A 26 -3.33 8.64 0.29
N PHE A 27 -4.56 9.17 0.40
CA PHE A 27 -5.58 8.67 1.31
C PHE A 27 -6.66 7.93 0.52
N GLY A 28 -7.07 6.76 1.01
CA GLY A 28 -8.08 5.97 0.33
C GLY A 28 -8.61 4.83 1.20
N LYS A 29 -9.32 3.91 0.56
CA LYS A 29 -9.88 2.73 1.21
C LYS A 29 -9.61 1.47 0.40
N VAL A 30 -9.50 0.35 1.10
CA VAL A 30 -9.50 -1.00 0.52
C VAL A 30 -10.82 -1.67 0.87
N THR A 31 -11.46 -2.28 -0.11
CA THR A 31 -12.74 -2.96 0.07
C THR A 31 -12.55 -4.48 0.02
N MET A 32 -13.07 -5.20 1.02
CA MET A 32 -13.18 -6.65 1.04
C MET A 32 -14.64 -7.09 1.00
N TYR A 33 -14.96 -8.03 0.12
CA TYR A 33 -16.33 -8.50 -0.08
C TYR A 33 -16.71 -9.64 0.88
N PRO A 34 -18.00 -9.74 1.26
CA PRO A 34 -18.51 -10.82 2.10
C PRO A 34 -18.28 -12.23 1.55
N SER A 35 -18.10 -12.36 0.24
CA SER A 35 -17.82 -13.63 -0.46
C SER A 35 -16.46 -14.24 -0.14
N TYR A 36 -15.50 -13.46 0.39
CA TYR A 36 -14.25 -14.00 0.90
C TYR A 36 -14.49 -14.72 2.24
N ILE A 37 -13.76 -15.77 2.58
CA ILE A 37 -14.01 -16.48 3.84
C ILE A 37 -13.77 -15.59 5.07
N ARG A 38 -14.72 -15.57 6.03
CA ARG A 38 -14.72 -14.70 7.22
C ARG A 38 -13.39 -14.77 8.00
N ARG A 39 -12.96 -15.97 8.40
CA ARG A 39 -11.67 -16.18 9.09
C ARG A 39 -10.47 -15.65 8.30
N GLY A 40 -10.53 -15.72 6.97
CA GLY A 40 -9.49 -15.17 6.10
C GLY A 40 -9.48 -13.65 6.09
N ARG A 41 -10.65 -12.99 6.11
CA ARG A 41 -10.75 -11.53 6.25
C ARG A 41 -10.23 -11.08 7.61
N ASP A 42 -10.68 -11.74 8.68
CA ASP A 42 -10.23 -11.51 10.06
C ASP A 42 -8.70 -11.60 10.17
N MET A 43 -8.10 -12.64 9.58
CA MET A 43 -6.66 -12.86 9.58
C MET A 43 -5.89 -11.77 8.82
N ILE A 44 -6.40 -11.34 7.66
CA ILE A 44 -5.80 -10.25 6.87
C ILE A 44 -5.90 -8.93 7.64
N LEU A 45 -7.06 -8.60 8.21
CA LEU A 45 -7.27 -7.37 8.97
C LEU A 45 -6.41 -7.32 10.22
N TYR A 46 -6.30 -8.44 10.95
CA TYR A 46 -5.39 -8.56 12.09
C TYR A 46 -3.95 -8.33 11.66
N PHE A 47 -3.50 -8.97 10.58
CA PHE A 47 -2.15 -8.81 10.06
C PHE A 47 -1.86 -7.36 9.69
N LEU A 48 -2.76 -6.72 8.93
CA LEU A 48 -2.61 -5.32 8.54
C LEU A 48 -2.55 -4.42 9.77
N LYS A 49 -3.43 -4.62 10.75
CA LYS A 49 -3.43 -3.85 11.99
C LYS A 49 -2.11 -4.02 12.75
N LYS A 50 -1.60 -5.24 12.89
CA LYS A 50 -0.34 -5.52 13.61
C LYS A 50 0.85 -4.74 13.05
N PHE A 51 0.96 -4.63 11.72
CA PHE A 51 2.13 -4.03 11.06
C PHE A 51 1.95 -2.58 10.65
N PHE A 52 0.72 -2.13 10.42
CA PHE A 52 0.41 -0.82 9.83
C PHE A 52 -0.55 0.00 10.70
N ASP A 53 -0.75 -0.33 11.98
CA ASP A 53 -1.69 0.41 12.84
C ASP A 53 -1.37 1.90 12.88
N ASP A 54 -2.42 2.72 12.87
CA ASP A 54 -2.27 4.12 13.15
C ASP A 54 -2.12 4.38 14.65
N LYS A 55 -0.86 4.53 15.09
CA LYS A 55 -0.51 4.81 16.49
C LYS A 55 -0.97 6.18 16.98
N GLU A 56 -1.27 7.09 16.05
CA GLU A 56 -1.66 8.47 16.36
C GLU A 56 -3.18 8.65 16.43
N ASN A 57 -3.95 7.65 15.99
CA ASN A 57 -5.41 7.68 15.93
C ASN A 57 -5.96 8.91 15.17
N LEU A 58 -5.34 9.25 14.04
CA LEU A 58 -5.73 10.35 13.15
C LEU A 58 -7.14 10.16 12.60
N ILE A 59 -7.52 8.91 12.30
CA ILE A 59 -8.84 8.55 11.79
C ILE A 59 -9.31 7.27 12.50
N ILE A 60 -10.55 7.29 12.99
CA ILE A 60 -11.19 6.15 13.66
C ILE A 60 -12.55 5.89 13.02
N PRO A 61 -12.94 4.64 12.72
CA PRO A 61 -14.27 4.34 12.19
C PRO A 61 -15.34 4.62 13.25
N ILE A 62 -16.44 5.27 12.85
CA ILE A 62 -17.59 5.54 13.74
C ILE A 62 -18.16 4.24 14.32
N LYS A 63 -18.24 3.20 13.48
CA LYS A 63 -18.67 1.85 13.86
C LYS A 63 -17.59 0.87 13.42
N PRO A 64 -16.57 0.59 14.26
CA PRO A 64 -15.49 -0.31 13.88
C PRO A 64 -16.02 -1.73 13.73
N LEU A 65 -15.56 -2.42 12.69
CA LEU A 65 -15.77 -3.84 12.50
C LEU A 65 -15.17 -4.60 13.68
N LYS A 66 -15.96 -5.53 14.23
CA LYS A 66 -15.47 -6.48 15.24
C LYS A 66 -14.97 -7.72 14.53
N ILE A 67 -13.71 -8.06 14.75
CA ILE A 67 -13.12 -9.34 14.34
C ILE A 67 -13.74 -10.43 15.23
N GLU A 68 -14.28 -11.47 14.61
CA GLU A 68 -14.95 -12.57 15.32
C GLU A 68 -13.95 -13.63 15.78
N THR A 69 -12.91 -13.86 15.00
CA THR A 69 -11.82 -14.76 15.36
C THR A 69 -11.02 -14.19 16.54
N PRO A 70 -10.77 -14.98 17.60
CA PRO A 70 -10.02 -14.50 18.77
C PRO A 70 -8.62 -13.98 18.41
N SER A 71 -8.22 -12.82 18.95
CA SER A 71 -6.91 -12.23 18.65
C SER A 71 -5.74 -13.13 19.07
N SER A 72 -5.90 -13.89 20.15
CA SER A 72 -4.90 -14.83 20.68
C SER A 72 -4.48 -15.90 19.68
N GLU A 73 -5.40 -16.32 18.81
CA GLU A 73 -5.11 -17.25 17.72
C GLU A 73 -4.11 -16.63 16.73
N PHE A 74 -4.34 -15.38 16.34
CA PHE A 74 -3.48 -14.67 15.40
C PHE A 74 -2.19 -14.17 16.05
N GLU A 75 -2.19 -13.82 17.33
CA GLU A 75 -0.98 -13.48 18.09
C GLU A 75 0.01 -14.64 18.09
N SER A 76 -0.50 -15.85 18.34
CA SER A 76 0.30 -17.08 18.32
C SER A 76 0.79 -17.43 16.92
N LEU A 77 -0.03 -17.13 15.89
CA LEU A 77 0.30 -17.40 14.50
C LEU A 77 1.35 -16.43 13.93
N PHE A 78 1.23 -15.14 14.26
CA PHE A 78 2.08 -14.07 13.75
C PHE A 78 3.12 -13.64 14.79
N ASN A 79 3.92 -14.60 15.24
CA ASN A 79 4.97 -14.44 16.24
C ASN A 79 6.40 -14.47 15.65
N ALA A 80 6.54 -14.50 14.32
CA ALA A 80 7.85 -14.52 13.69
C ALA A 80 8.56 -13.17 13.83
N SER A 81 9.88 -13.19 13.67
CA SER A 81 10.76 -12.04 13.94
C SER A 81 10.64 -10.91 12.91
N SER A 82 10.23 -11.23 11.68
CA SER A 82 10.20 -10.26 10.59
C SER A 82 8.84 -10.17 9.92
N PHE A 83 8.55 -9.01 9.34
CA PHE A 83 7.37 -8.80 8.48
C PHE A 83 7.31 -9.87 7.37
N LYS A 84 8.44 -10.11 6.70
CA LYS A 84 8.54 -11.06 5.59
C LYS A 84 8.20 -12.49 5.98
N GLU A 85 8.62 -12.94 7.16
CA GLU A 85 8.26 -14.26 7.68
C GLU A 85 6.79 -14.37 8.03
N ASN A 86 6.26 -13.39 8.78
CA ASN A 86 4.83 -13.35 9.10
C ASN A 86 3.97 -13.28 7.83
N TYR A 87 4.42 -12.55 6.81
CA TYR A 87 3.74 -12.44 5.52
C TYR A 87 3.71 -13.78 4.75
N ARG A 88 4.78 -14.58 4.84
CA ARG A 88 4.79 -15.97 4.31
C ARG A 88 3.81 -16.86 5.07
N ILE A 89 3.73 -16.70 6.39
CA ILE A 89 2.76 -17.42 7.23
C ILE A 89 1.33 -17.05 6.80
N LEU A 90 1.02 -15.75 6.66
CA LEU A 90 -0.28 -15.27 6.19
C LEU A 90 -0.66 -15.91 4.84
N ASN A 91 0.23 -15.86 3.85
CA ASN A 91 -0.02 -16.48 2.55
C ASN A 91 -0.31 -17.97 2.66
N ARG A 92 0.48 -18.70 3.45
CA ARG A 92 0.31 -20.14 3.64
C ARG A 92 -1.03 -20.46 4.30
N GLU A 93 -1.39 -19.76 5.38
CA GLU A 93 -2.64 -20.03 6.10
C GLU A 93 -3.87 -19.65 5.26
N ILE A 94 -3.82 -18.54 4.52
CA ILE A 94 -4.89 -18.17 3.59
C ILE A 94 -5.07 -19.24 2.49
N ARG A 95 -3.97 -19.78 1.94
CA ARG A 95 -4.03 -20.87 0.97
C ARG A 95 -4.61 -22.15 1.52
N LYS A 96 -4.36 -22.48 2.80
CA LYS A 96 -5.00 -23.64 3.45
C LYS A 96 -6.52 -23.48 3.56
N LEU A 97 -7.04 -22.24 3.55
CA LEU A 97 -8.48 -21.97 3.50
C LEU A 97 -9.05 -22.09 2.06
N GLY A 98 -8.22 -22.36 1.05
CA GLY A 98 -8.63 -22.44 -0.35
C GLY A 98 -8.67 -21.09 -1.08
N PHE A 99 -8.14 -20.02 -0.47
CA PHE A 99 -8.15 -18.67 -1.03
C PHE A 99 -6.73 -18.14 -1.28
N ASN A 100 -6.65 -17.02 -2.00
CA ASN A 100 -5.43 -16.22 -2.10
C ASN A 100 -5.70 -14.85 -1.47
N ILE A 101 -4.66 -14.21 -0.92
CA ILE A 101 -4.76 -12.83 -0.46
C ILE A 101 -5.24 -11.96 -1.64
N PRO A 102 -6.25 -11.09 -1.44
CA PRO A 102 -6.72 -10.18 -2.47
C PRO A 102 -5.54 -9.41 -3.11
N PRO A 103 -5.42 -9.37 -4.45
CA PRO A 103 -4.26 -8.78 -5.12
C PRO A 103 -3.98 -7.33 -4.70
N LEU A 104 -5.03 -6.54 -4.45
CA LEU A 104 -4.89 -5.15 -4.04
C LEU A 104 -4.32 -5.01 -2.62
N VAL A 105 -4.76 -5.84 -1.67
CA VAL A 105 -4.19 -5.89 -0.31
C VAL A 105 -2.72 -6.26 -0.39
N ASN A 106 -2.40 -7.27 -1.20
CA ASN A 106 -1.03 -7.70 -1.44
C ASN A 106 -0.15 -6.59 -2.04
N ALA A 107 -0.70 -5.78 -2.95
CA ALA A 107 0.01 -4.66 -3.55
C ALA A 107 0.47 -3.64 -2.51
N TYR A 108 -0.47 -3.18 -1.67
CA TYR A 108 -0.18 -2.13 -0.69
C TYR A 108 0.83 -2.59 0.37
N MET A 109 0.72 -3.84 0.84
CA MET A 109 1.67 -4.41 1.81
C MET A 109 3.11 -4.46 1.31
N ASN A 110 3.32 -4.56 -0.02
CA ASN A 110 4.66 -4.59 -0.61
C ASN A 110 5.09 -3.23 -1.18
N LEU A 111 4.26 -2.20 -1.07
CA LEU A 111 4.52 -0.89 -1.67
C LEU A 111 5.22 0.07 -0.71
N SER A 112 4.74 0.13 0.53
CA SER A 112 5.22 1.08 1.53
C SER A 112 5.30 0.37 2.88
N PRO A 113 6.49 0.31 3.51
CA PRO A 113 6.66 -0.30 4.82
C PRO A 113 6.01 0.50 5.96
N THR A 114 5.54 1.72 5.67
CA THR A 114 5.08 2.74 6.61
C THR A 114 3.63 3.17 6.36
N MET A 115 2.91 2.46 5.48
CA MET A 115 1.48 2.65 5.28
C MET A 115 0.75 2.69 6.64
N LYS A 116 -0.22 3.60 6.79
CA LYS A 116 -1.10 3.64 7.96
C LYS A 116 -2.45 3.01 7.66
N LEU A 117 -2.97 2.26 8.62
CA LEU A 117 -4.27 1.62 8.61
C LEU A 117 -5.16 2.28 9.68
N PHE A 118 -6.30 2.82 9.27
CA PHE A 118 -7.21 3.56 10.15
C PHE A 118 -8.38 2.72 10.68
N GLY A 119 -8.29 1.40 10.55
CA GLY A 119 -9.38 0.48 10.90
C GLY A 119 -10.41 0.30 9.80
N THR A 120 -11.42 -0.51 10.11
CA THR A 120 -12.38 -1.04 9.14
C THR A 120 -13.80 -0.77 9.61
N GLY A 121 -14.67 -0.35 8.69
CA GLY A 121 -16.11 -0.25 8.89
C GLY A 121 -16.87 -1.19 7.94
N ILE A 122 -18.14 -1.45 8.23
CA ILE A 122 -19.04 -2.16 7.31
C ILE A 122 -19.85 -1.13 6.53
N ASN A 123 -19.86 -1.26 5.21
CA ASN A 123 -20.68 -0.43 4.34
C ASN A 123 -21.98 -1.17 3.96
N ASN A 124 -23.02 -0.98 4.79
CA ASN A 124 -24.33 -1.60 4.55
C ASN A 124 -25.07 -1.01 3.32
N GLY A 125 -24.65 0.16 2.84
CA GLY A 125 -25.19 0.77 1.62
C GLY A 125 -24.56 0.19 0.35
N PHE A 126 -23.53 -0.65 0.47
CA PHE A 126 -22.79 -1.21 -0.65
C PHE A 126 -22.49 -2.70 -0.42
N GLY A 127 -23.54 -3.51 -0.26
CA GLY A 127 -23.43 -4.97 -0.22
C GLY A 127 -22.67 -5.52 1.00
N ASP A 128 -22.77 -4.84 2.14
CA ASP A 128 -22.16 -5.22 3.42
C ASP A 128 -20.65 -5.47 3.35
N VAL A 129 -19.97 -4.76 2.45
CA VAL A 129 -18.51 -4.89 2.30
C VAL A 129 -17.77 -4.30 3.50
N GLU A 130 -16.60 -4.85 3.77
CA GLU A 130 -15.66 -4.33 4.76
C GLU A 130 -14.78 -3.28 4.08
N GLU A 131 -14.78 -2.04 4.57
CA GLU A 131 -14.00 -0.94 4.03
C GLU A 131 -12.95 -0.48 5.04
N THR A 132 -11.70 -0.59 4.65
CA THR A 132 -10.55 -0.29 5.50
C THR A 132 -9.85 0.97 5.01
N GLY A 133 -9.75 1.99 5.86
CA GLY A 133 -9.06 3.24 5.54
C GLY A 133 -7.54 3.06 5.55
N ILE A 134 -6.86 3.59 4.54
CA ILE A 134 -5.40 3.56 4.42
C ILE A 134 -4.81 4.93 4.05
N LEU A 135 -3.59 5.19 4.51
CA LEU A 135 -2.74 6.32 4.07
C LEU A 135 -1.39 5.80 3.63
N ILE A 136 -0.89 6.33 2.52
CA ILE A 136 0.45 6.04 2.01
C ILE A 136 1.19 7.36 1.82
N ALA A 137 2.36 7.50 2.43
CA ALA A 137 3.24 8.62 2.17
C ALA A 137 3.96 8.40 0.83
N VAL A 138 3.96 9.42 -0.03
CA VAL A 138 4.47 9.34 -1.41
C VAL A 138 5.98 9.09 -1.45
N ASP A 139 6.71 9.71 -0.54
CA ASP A 139 8.17 9.60 -0.39
C ASP A 139 8.62 8.24 0.16
N GLU A 140 7.75 7.51 0.86
CA GLU A 140 8.02 6.19 1.45
C GLU A 140 7.61 5.01 0.55
N ILE A 141 7.15 5.28 -0.68
CA ILE A 141 6.95 4.25 -1.69
C ILE A 141 8.31 3.75 -2.16
N PHE A 142 8.52 2.43 -2.23
CA PHE A 142 9.80 1.86 -2.66
C PHE A 142 10.27 2.43 -4.00
N GLU A 143 11.55 2.84 -4.05
CA GLU A 143 12.16 3.46 -5.23
C GLU A 143 12.04 2.59 -6.48
N GLU A 144 12.23 1.26 -6.39
CA GLU A 144 12.09 0.34 -7.53
C GLU A 144 10.71 0.41 -8.22
N LYS A 145 9.66 0.74 -7.46
CA LYS A 145 8.30 0.94 -7.98
C LYS A 145 8.11 2.37 -8.47
N ARG A 146 8.66 3.36 -7.78
CA ARG A 146 8.63 4.77 -8.21
C ARG A 146 9.30 4.93 -9.57
N VAL A 147 10.54 4.47 -9.71
CA VAL A 147 11.37 4.58 -10.92
C VAL A 147 10.64 4.00 -12.14
N ARG A 148 10.15 2.76 -12.06
CA ARG A 148 9.49 2.09 -13.19
C ARG A 148 8.27 2.84 -13.74
N HIS A 149 7.45 3.42 -12.87
CA HIS A 149 6.19 4.07 -13.26
C HIS A 149 6.38 5.57 -13.55
N ILE A 150 7.28 6.25 -12.81
CA ILE A 150 7.57 7.67 -13.00
C ILE A 150 8.45 7.90 -14.24
N GLU A 151 9.49 7.09 -14.46
CA GLU A 151 10.36 7.23 -15.63
C GLU A 151 9.58 6.98 -16.92
N SER A 152 8.69 5.99 -16.95
CA SER A 152 7.83 5.75 -18.12
C SER A 152 6.94 6.96 -18.42
N PHE A 153 6.38 7.61 -17.40
CA PHE A 153 5.53 8.79 -17.56
C PHE A 153 6.34 10.00 -18.04
N VAL A 154 7.50 10.25 -17.43
CA VAL A 154 8.43 11.33 -17.77
C VAL A 154 8.98 11.17 -19.20
N ASN A 155 9.35 9.96 -19.61
CA ASN A 155 9.82 9.69 -20.97
C ASN A 155 8.72 9.92 -22.02
N ALA A 156 7.46 9.64 -21.67
CA ALA A 156 6.31 9.89 -22.54
C ALA A 156 5.87 11.37 -22.54
N HIS A 157 6.16 12.13 -21.48
CA HIS A 157 5.76 13.53 -21.28
C HIS A 157 6.94 14.37 -20.76
N PRO A 158 7.98 14.64 -21.58
CA PRO A 158 9.18 15.36 -21.15
C PRO A 158 8.89 16.77 -20.62
N GLU A 159 7.80 17.40 -21.06
CA GLU A 159 7.33 18.70 -20.59
C GLU A 159 6.98 18.72 -19.10
N ALA A 160 6.61 17.57 -18.52
CA ALA A 160 6.26 17.46 -17.10
C ALA A 160 7.47 17.64 -16.18
N LEU A 161 8.70 17.45 -16.69
CA LEU A 161 9.95 17.72 -15.95
C LEU A 161 10.11 19.20 -15.57
N ASN A 162 9.56 20.11 -16.37
CA ASN A 162 9.63 21.54 -16.11
C ASN A 162 8.69 21.99 -14.98
N ILE A 163 7.78 21.13 -14.53
CA ILE A 163 6.76 21.42 -13.51
C ILE A 163 7.26 21.02 -12.11
N THR A 164 8.22 20.10 -12.01
CA THR A 164 8.69 19.58 -10.71
C THR A 164 9.64 20.59 -10.03
N SER A 165 9.15 21.27 -9.00
CA SER A 165 9.84 22.34 -8.26
C SER A 165 11.01 21.88 -7.37
N GLY A 166 11.52 20.67 -7.52
CA GLY A 166 12.56 20.10 -6.65
C GLY A 166 12.13 19.85 -5.20
N ALA A 167 10.86 20.09 -4.85
CA ALA A 167 10.33 19.90 -3.49
C ALA A 167 10.24 18.42 -3.07
N ASN A 168 10.16 17.52 -4.06
CA ASN A 168 10.30 16.10 -3.88
C ASN A 168 11.54 15.65 -4.66
N ASN A 169 12.48 14.96 -4.00
CA ASN A 169 13.61 14.28 -4.65
C ASN A 169 13.11 13.04 -5.43
N LEU A 170 12.18 13.24 -6.37
CA LEU A 170 11.61 12.20 -7.22
C LEU A 170 12.50 11.89 -8.43
N ILE A 171 13.38 12.82 -8.81
CA ILE A 171 14.27 12.71 -9.95
C ILE A 171 15.65 13.20 -9.49
N TYR A 172 16.59 12.27 -9.33
CA TYR A 172 18.00 12.63 -9.19
C TYR A 172 18.45 13.16 -10.56
N LYS A 173 18.94 14.40 -10.63
CA LYS A 173 19.73 14.81 -11.79
C LYS A 173 20.85 13.79 -11.97
N GLU A 174 21.01 13.24 -13.17
CA GLU A 174 22.20 12.46 -13.47
C GLU A 174 23.41 13.25 -12.99
N LYS A 175 24.27 12.64 -12.17
CA LYS A 175 25.57 13.24 -11.88
C LYS A 175 26.24 13.39 -13.23
N ASP A 176 26.48 14.64 -13.64
CA ASP A 176 27.27 14.96 -14.81
C ASP A 176 28.56 14.13 -14.73
N SER A 177 28.66 13.10 -15.57
CA SER A 177 29.85 12.30 -15.79
C SER A 177 30.84 13.07 -16.67
N ASN A 178 30.99 14.36 -16.38
CA ASN A 178 31.93 15.28 -17.01
C ASN A 178 32.32 16.37 -16.00
N SER A 179 33.18 15.99 -15.06
CA SER A 179 34.18 16.91 -14.53
C SER A 179 35.51 16.17 -14.40
N ASP A 180 36.07 15.77 -15.54
CA ASP A 180 37.53 15.87 -15.65
C ASP A 180 37.87 17.37 -15.60
N PHE A 181 38.73 17.76 -14.66
CA PHE A 181 39.88 18.67 -14.83
C PHE A 181 40.36 19.20 -13.46
N ASP A 182 41.59 18.81 -13.12
CA ASP A 182 42.63 19.56 -12.40
C ASP A 182 42.41 20.00 -10.94
N LYS A 183 42.90 19.18 -9.99
CA LYS A 183 44.13 19.40 -9.20
C LYS A 183 44.28 18.41 -8.05
#